data_AF-A0A1S0TH44-F1
#
_entry.id   AF-A0A1S0TH44-F1
#
_cell.length_a   1.000
_cell.length_b   1.000
_cell.length_c   1.000
_cell.angle_alpha   90.00
_cell.angle_beta   90.00
_cell.angle_gamma   90.00
#
_symmetry.space_group_name_H-M   'P 1'
#
loop_
_entity.id
_entity.type
_entity.pdbx_description
1 polymer ?
#
loop_
_entity_poly.entity_id
_entity_poly.type
_entity_poly.pdbx_seq_one_letter_code
_entity_poly.pdbx_strand_id
1 'polypeptide(L)'
;GRFKKEVVLDGQSYLLLIRDEGSAPPDYQFAQWVDAVIFVFSLESQESIEIALRYYEQMAKYRNINEIPVMMVATQVNILGVIIAD
;
A
#
# COMPACT_ATOMS: atom_id res chain seq x y z
N GLY A 1 6.01 -9.05 3.74
CA GLY A 1 5.62 -10.03 4.79
C GLY A 1 4.13 -10.05 5.06
N ARG A 2 3.63 -10.94 5.94
CA ARG A 2 2.22 -10.93 6.39
C ARG A 2 2.17 -10.74 7.91
N PHE A 3 1.43 -9.74 8.35
CA PHE A 3 1.34 -9.32 9.74
C PHE A 3 -0.13 -9.13 10.10
N LYS A 4 -0.43 -9.18 11.40
CA LYS A 4 -1.76 -8.89 11.93
C LYS A 4 -1.61 -8.07 13.19
N LYS A 5 -2.47 -7.06 13.35
CA LYS A 5 -2.45 -6.16 14.50
C LYS A 5 -3.87 -5.90 14.96
N GLU A 6 -4.15 -6.19 16.22
CA GLU A 6 -5.38 -5.71 16.82
C GLU A 6 -5.28 -4.20 17.04
N VAL A 7 -6.31 -3.48 16.59
CA VAL A 7 -6.47 -2.03 16.74
C VAL A 7 -7.84 -1.75 17.36
N VAL A 8 -7.94 -0.70 18.16
CA VAL A 8 -9.21 -0.28 18.77
C VAL A 8 -9.62 1.04 18.16
N LEU A 9 -10.77 1.07 17.49
CA LEU A 9 -11.36 2.28 16.91
C LEU A 9 -12.76 2.45 17.52
N ASP A 10 -13.04 3.63 18.07
CA ASP A 10 -14.32 3.96 18.70
C ASP A 10 -14.82 2.92 19.74
N GLY A 11 -13.88 2.31 20.46
CA GLY A 11 -14.15 1.29 21.48
C GLY A 11 -14.44 -0.11 20.94
N GLN A 12 -14.38 -0.33 19.63
CA GLN A 12 -14.45 -1.66 19.01
C GLN A 12 -13.05 -2.16 18.59
N SER A 13 -12.78 -3.44 18.85
CA SER A 13 -11.56 -4.10 18.38
C SER A 13 -11.73 -4.55 16.94
N TYR A 14 -10.73 -4.23 16.11
CA TYR A 14 -10.58 -4.68 14.74
C TYR A 14 -9.26 -5.41 14.59
N LEU A 15 -9.21 -6.41 13.71
CA LEU A 15 -7.98 -7.08 13.35
C LEU A 15 -7.50 -6.54 12.01
N LEU A 16 -6.51 -5.66 12.04
CA LEU A 16 -5.86 -5.15 10.84
C LEU A 16 -4.89 -6.19 10.30
N LEU A 17 -5.10 -6.63 9.07
CA LEU A 17 -4.21 -7.53 8.35
C LEU A 17 -3.29 -6.69 7.48
N ILE A 18 -1.99 -6.78 7.72
CA ILE A 18 -1.00 -5.99 6.99
C ILE A 18 -0.21 -6.92 6.09
N ARG A 19 -0.19 -6.63 4.80
CA ARG A 19 0.57 -7.40 3.83
C ARG A 19 1.53 -6.50 3.08
N ASP A 20 2.81 -6.78 3.27
CA ASP A 20 3.91 -6.10 2.62
C ASP A 20 4.34 -6.93 1.40
N GLU A 21 4.13 -6.38 0.21
CA GLU A 21 4.49 -7.00 -1.08
C GLU A 21 5.89 -6.57 -1.56
N GLY A 22 6.64 -5.81 -0.75
CA GLY A 22 7.97 -5.32 -1.09
C GLY A 22 7.96 -4.50 -2.39
N SER A 23 8.81 -4.90 -3.33
CA SER A 23 8.97 -4.28 -4.65
C SER A 23 8.25 -5.04 -5.77
N ALA A 24 7.27 -5.89 -5.44
CA ALA A 24 6.45 -6.54 -6.46
C ALA A 24 5.42 -5.53 -7.00
N PRO A 25 5.31 -5.36 -8.33
CA PRO A 25 4.26 -4.51 -8.89
C PRO A 25 2.87 -5.09 -8.60
N PRO A 26 1.86 -4.24 -8.36
CA PRO A 26 0.47 -4.70 -8.21
C PRO A 26 0.00 -5.45 -9.45
N ASP A 27 -0.54 -6.66 -9.26
CA ASP A 27 -1.23 -7.40 -10.30
C ASP A 27 -2.75 -7.23 -10.19
N TYR A 28 -3.49 -7.83 -11.13
CA TYR A 28 -4.95 -7.76 -11.15
C TYR A 28 -5.57 -8.36 -9.88
N GLN A 29 -5.09 -9.52 -9.41
CA GLN A 29 -5.68 -10.21 -8.26
C GLN A 29 -5.47 -9.40 -6.98
N PHE A 30 -4.27 -8.86 -6.79
CA PHE A 30 -3.94 -7.91 -5.75
C PHE A 30 -4.93 -6.74 -5.76
N ALA A 31 -5.10 -6.08 -6.91
CA ALA A 31 -5.92 -4.86 -7.00
C ALA A 31 -7.38 -5.09 -6.59
N GLN A 32 -7.92 -6.28 -6.85
CA GLN A 32 -9.29 -6.65 -6.50
C GLN A 32 -9.48 -7.03 -5.02
N TRP A 33 -8.42 -7.50 -4.34
CA TRP A 33 -8.54 -8.01 -2.97
C TRP A 33 -8.30 -6.97 -1.89
N VAL A 34 -7.49 -5.94 -2.18
CA VAL A 34 -7.10 -4.98 -1.14
C VAL A 34 -8.27 -4.10 -0.68
N ASP A 35 -8.42 -3.87 0.61
CA ASP A 35 -9.38 -2.89 1.13
C ASP A 35 -8.77 -1.47 1.18
N ALA A 36 -7.46 -1.37 1.39
CA ALA A 36 -6.69 -0.12 1.28
C ALA A 36 -5.22 -0.38 0.88
N VAL A 37 -4.57 0.63 0.29
CA VAL A 37 -3.17 0.53 -0.14
C VAL A 37 -2.34 1.75 0.29
N ILE A 38 -1.11 1.47 0.72
CA ILE A 38 -0.10 2.45 1.10
C ILE A 38 1.14 2.26 0.23
N PHE A 39 1.48 3.26 -0.57
CA PHE A 39 2.73 3.29 -1.34
C PHE A 39 3.80 4.02 -0.54
N VAL A 40 4.90 3.34 -0.24
CA VAL A 40 6.01 3.89 0.53
C VAL A 40 7.21 4.13 -0.38
N PHE A 41 7.73 5.35 -0.37
CA PHE A 41 8.92 5.74 -1.14
C PHE A 41 9.88 6.58 -0.28
N SER A 42 11.12 6.72 -0.75
CA SER A 42 12.17 7.49 -0.09
C SER A 42 12.32 8.87 -0.75
N LEU A 43 12.40 9.92 0.06
CA LEU A 43 12.72 11.28 -0.40
C LEU A 43 14.14 11.40 -0.95
N GLU A 44 15.02 10.46 -0.60
CA GLU A 44 16.42 10.42 -1.04
C GLU A 44 16.61 9.62 -2.35
N SER A 45 15.55 8.98 -2.86
CA SER A 45 15.60 8.15 -4.06
C SER A 45 14.50 8.50 -5.05
N GLN A 46 14.89 9.22 -6.11
CA GLN A 46 13.99 9.55 -7.22
C GLN A 46 13.39 8.28 -7.86
N GLU A 47 14.19 7.22 -8.00
CA GLU A 47 13.72 5.93 -8.53
C GLU A 47 12.56 5.36 -7.70
N SER A 48 12.64 5.45 -6.37
CA SER A 48 11.56 4.96 -5.50
C SER A 48 10.25 5.75 -5.66
N ILE A 49 10.35 7.05 -5.93
CA ILE A 49 9.20 7.93 -6.21
C ILE A 49 8.55 7.53 -7.54
N GLU A 50 9.36 7.35 -8.58
CA GLU A 50 8.89 6.95 -9.91
C GLU A 50 8.22 5.57 -9.88
N ILE A 51 8.77 4.62 -9.12
CA ILE A 51 8.17 3.29 -8.92
C ILE A 51 6.83 3.40 -8.21
N ALA A 52 6.73 4.17 -7.13
CA ALA A 52 5.47 4.35 -6.38
C ALA A 52 4.36 4.93 -7.27
N LEU A 53 4.68 5.94 -8.10
CA LEU A 53 3.75 6.52 -9.07
C LEU A 53 3.34 5.50 -10.14
N ARG A 54 4.29 4.72 -10.65
CA ARG A 54 4.00 3.65 -11.62
C ARG A 54 3.09 2.57 -11.03
N TYR A 55 3.22 2.24 -9.75
CA TYR A 55 2.34 1.28 -9.09
C TYR A 55 0.94 1.83 -8.88
N TYR A 56 0.82 3.11 -8.49
CA TYR A 56 -0.46 3.80 -8.44
C TYR A 56 -1.18 3.78 -9.80
N GLU A 57 -0.47 4.09 -10.89
CA GLU A 57 -1.04 4.01 -12.24
C GLU A 57 -1.45 2.59 -12.64
N GLN A 58 -0.69 1.57 -12.25
CA GLN A 58 -1.07 0.17 -12.50
C GLN A 58 -2.33 -0.22 -11.73
N MET A 59 -2.44 0.16 -10.47
CA MET A 59 -3.66 -0.05 -9.68
C MET A 59 -4.88 0.59 -10.33
N ALA A 60 -4.74 1.84 -10.82
CA ALA A 60 -5.80 2.55 -11.52
C ALA A 60 -6.26 1.88 -12.83
N LYS A 61 -5.45 1.00 -13.42
CA LYS A 61 -5.86 0.19 -14.58
C LYS A 61 -6.74 -0.99 -14.21
N TYR A 62 -6.56 -1.55 -13.01
CA TYR A 62 -7.28 -2.74 -12.55
C TYR A 62 -8.48 -2.41 -11.69
N ARG A 63 -8.49 -1.26 -10.99
CA ARG A 63 -9.57 -0.85 -10.10
C ARG A 63 -9.75 0.65 -10.09
N ASN A 64 -11.01 1.08 -9.91
CA ASN A 64 -11.32 2.48 -9.63
C ASN A 64 -10.75 2.87 -8.26
N ILE A 65 -9.64 3.60 -8.26
CA ILE A 65 -8.92 4.01 -7.05
C ILE A 65 -9.75 4.89 -6.09
N ASN A 66 -10.86 5.49 -6.56
CA ASN A 66 -11.74 6.27 -5.69
C ASN A 66 -12.62 5.38 -4.78
N GLU A 67 -12.62 4.07 -5.00
CA GLU A 67 -13.39 3.10 -4.21
C GLU A 67 -12.62 2.53 -3.02
N ILE A 68 -11.30 2.79 -2.94
CA ILE A 68 -10.45 2.38 -1.82
C ILE A 68 -9.63 3.54 -1.28
N PRO A 69 -9.34 3.56 0.02
CA PRO A 69 -8.32 4.45 0.55
C PRO A 69 -6.96 4.16 -0.06
N VAL A 70 -6.33 5.20 -0.61
CA VAL A 70 -4.96 5.17 -1.13
C VAL A 70 -4.13 6.21 -0.38
N MET A 71 -2.97 5.79 0.15
CA MET A 71 -2.04 6.67 0.83
C MET A 71 -0.66 6.63 0.16
N MET A 72 -0.05 7.81 0.01
CA MET A 72 1.34 7.98 -0.46
C MET A 72 2.17 8.42 0.75
N VAL A 73 3.17 7.62 1.13
CA VAL A 73 4.00 7.86 2.31
C VAL A 73 5.46 8.06 1.88
N ALA A 74 5.93 9.29 2.06
CA ALA A 74 7.33 9.65 1.86
C ALA A 74 8.11 9.39 3.15
N THR A 75 9.25 8.72 3.03
CA THR A 75 10.13 8.40 4.17
C THR A 75 11.53 8.98 3.96
N GLN A 76 12.23 9.28 5.06
CA GLN A 76 13.64 9.66 5.06
C GLN A 76 14.59 8.45 5.17
N VAL A 77 14.03 7.24 5.14
CA VAL A 77 14.78 5.99 5.28
C VAL A 77 14.75 5.32 3.92
N ASN A 78 15.85 4.66 3.53
CA ASN A 78 15.95 4.01 2.23
C ASN A 78 15.17 2.68 2.19
N ILE A 79 13.84 2.75 2.26
CA ILE A 79 12.91 1.62 2.19
C ILE A 79 11.90 1.91 1.09
N LEU A 80 11.73 0.97 0.15
CA LEU A 80 10.64 0.92 -0.82
C LEU A 80 9.67 -0.18 -0.38
N GLY A 81 8.37 0.08 -0.42
CA GLY A 81 7.38 -0.95 -0.10
C GLY A 81 5.97 -0.59 -0.51
N VAL A 82 5.18 -1.62 -0.83
CA VAL A 82 3.73 -1.54 -0.90
C VAL A 82 3.18 -2.23 0.33
N ILE A 83 2.46 -1.46 1.17
CA ILE A 83 1.80 -1.99 2.36
C ILE A 83 0.30 -2.01 2.08
N ILE A 84 -0.29 -3.20 2.16
CA ILE A 84 -1.73 -3.43 2.12
C ILE A 84 -2.27 -3.39 3.54
N ALA A 85 -3.44 -2.78 3.71
CA ALA A 85 -4.31 -2.97 4.86
C ALA A 85 -5.58 -3.71 4.40
N ASP A 86 -5.70 -4.96 4.83
CA ASP A 86 -6.90 -5.82 4.72
C ASP A 86 -7.57 -5.94 6.11
#